data_AF-A0A1V5KL79-F1
#
_entry.id   AF-A0A1V5KL79-F1
#
_cell.length_a   1.000
_cell.length_b   1.000
_cell.length_c   1.000
_cell.angle_alpha   90.00
_cell.angle_beta   90.00
_cell.angle_gamma   90.00
#
_symmetry.space_group_name_H-M   'P 1'
#
loop_
_entity.id
_entity.type
_entity.pdbx_description
1 polymer ?
#
loop_
_entity_poly.entity_id
_entity_poly.type
_entity_poly.pdbx_seq_one_letter_code
_entity_poly.pdbx_strand_id
1 'polypeptide(L)'
;MERELLYTLVYVAPTEEELHALLRERAYPALKAIRDFIHANYQAEERWRYSDQRDAFDCLFFEAEKRLCSAHLREGKLSLLLLLDAREREEFERNWEKFTPAAHVHYRSAAIFDGVKWIKTVLEDTAPLEDIYPMVRMKAELMGMDPVGEDTIRGGDDGK
;
A
#
# COMPACT_ATOMS: atom_id res chain seq x y z
N MET A 1 -25.28 8.68 -19.96
CA MET A 1 -23.87 8.78 -20.36
C MET A 1 -23.18 7.57 -19.75
N GLU A 2 -23.15 6.49 -20.49
CA GLU A 2 -22.52 5.22 -20.11
C GLU A 2 -21.01 5.46 -19.97
N ARG A 3 -20.46 5.24 -18.78
CA ARG A 3 -19.00 5.11 -18.59
C ARG A 3 -18.64 3.62 -18.65
N GLU A 4 -18.93 2.97 -19.77
CA GLU A 4 -18.22 1.74 -20.12
C GLU A 4 -16.91 2.14 -20.81
N LEU A 5 -15.94 2.49 -19.98
CA LEU A 5 -14.56 2.47 -20.42
C LEU A 5 -14.08 1.02 -20.32
N LEU A 6 -14.41 0.23 -21.34
CA LEU A 6 -13.79 -1.07 -21.61
C LEU A 6 -12.31 -0.83 -21.96
N TYR A 7 -11.49 -0.58 -20.94
CA TYR A 7 -10.05 -0.64 -21.05
C TYR A 7 -9.61 -2.06 -20.76
N THR A 8 -8.75 -2.62 -21.62
CA THR A 8 -8.11 -3.89 -21.33
C THR A 8 -7.06 -3.66 -20.25
N LEU A 9 -7.48 -3.76 -19.00
CA LEU A 9 -6.57 -3.98 -17.87
C LEU A 9 -5.83 -5.29 -18.14
N VAL A 10 -4.58 -5.18 -18.56
CA VAL A 10 -3.71 -6.35 -18.71
C VAL A 10 -3.15 -6.65 -17.32
N TYR A 11 -3.61 -7.76 -16.75
CA TYR A 11 -3.04 -8.31 -15.53
C TYR A 11 -1.75 -9.05 -15.88
N VAL A 12 -0.65 -8.30 -15.92
CA VAL A 12 0.69 -8.85 -16.12
C VAL A 12 1.61 -8.28 -15.05
N ALA A 13 2.31 -9.17 -14.36
CA ALA A 13 3.35 -8.77 -13.43
C ALA A 13 4.62 -8.44 -14.23
N PRO A 14 5.26 -7.29 -13.97
CA PRO A 14 6.55 -6.96 -14.58
C PRO A 14 7.64 -7.90 -14.05
N THR A 15 8.69 -8.13 -14.84
CA THR A 15 9.90 -8.79 -14.35
C THR A 15 10.69 -7.85 -13.44
N GLU A 16 11.61 -8.40 -12.66
CA GLU A 16 12.49 -7.57 -11.80
C GLU A 16 13.37 -6.64 -12.65
N GLU A 17 13.83 -7.08 -13.83
CA GLU A 17 14.58 -6.24 -14.77
C GLU A 17 13.74 -5.06 -15.28
N GLU A 18 12.45 -5.29 -15.59
CA GLU A 18 11.52 -4.22 -16.00
C GLU A 18 11.29 -3.22 -14.86
N LEU A 19 11.14 -3.69 -13.63
CA LEU A 19 11.00 -2.84 -12.44
C LEU A 19 12.25 -1.99 -12.20
N HIS A 20 13.44 -2.59 -12.32
CA HIS A 20 14.72 -1.89 -12.20
C HIS A 20 14.88 -0.83 -13.29
N ALA A 21 14.56 -1.16 -14.55
CA ALA A 21 14.64 -0.23 -15.67
C ALA A 21 13.64 0.94 -15.50
N LEU A 22 12.42 0.63 -15.07
CA LEU A 22 11.35 1.62 -14.89
C LEU A 22 11.65 2.59 -13.74
N LEU A 23 11.98 2.08 -12.55
CA LEU A 23 12.11 2.90 -11.34
C LEU A 23 13.51 3.49 -11.14
N ARG A 24 14.52 2.91 -11.80
CA ARG A 24 15.93 3.28 -11.65
C ARG A 24 16.41 3.11 -10.20
N GLU A 25 17.65 3.50 -9.91
CA GLU A 25 18.31 3.19 -8.64
C GLU A 25 17.67 3.82 -7.40
N ARG A 26 16.95 4.94 -7.55
CA ARG A 26 16.41 5.71 -6.40
C ARG A 26 15.09 5.15 -5.88
N ALA A 27 14.15 4.86 -6.78
CA ALA A 27 12.80 4.45 -6.39
C ALA A 27 12.64 2.92 -6.24
N TYR A 28 13.47 2.12 -6.92
CA TYR A 28 13.39 0.66 -6.82
C TYR A 28 13.61 0.12 -5.39
N PRO A 29 14.61 0.59 -4.61
CA PRO A 29 14.79 0.14 -3.22
C PRO A 29 13.56 0.37 -2.34
N ALA A 30 12.85 1.49 -2.55
CA ALA A 30 11.64 1.79 -1.81
C ALA A 30 10.48 0.84 -2.18
N LEU A 31 10.31 0.52 -3.48
CA LEU A 31 9.33 -0.50 -3.91
C LEU A 31 9.64 -1.85 -3.25
N LYS A 32 10.90 -2.27 -3.33
CA LYS A 32 11.35 -3.54 -2.73
C LYS A 32 11.06 -3.58 -1.23
N ALA A 33 11.40 -2.51 -0.51
CA ALA A 33 11.18 -2.43 0.93
C ALA A 33 9.69 -2.52 1.30
N ILE A 34 8.79 -1.88 0.54
CA ILE A 34 7.33 -2.00 0.74
C ILE A 34 6.86 -3.44 0.51
N ARG A 35 7.29 -4.07 -0.60
CA ARG A 35 6.91 -5.46 -0.93
C ARG A 35 7.39 -6.41 0.16
N ASP A 36 8.67 -6.33 0.53
CA ASP A 36 9.27 -7.16 1.58
C ASP A 36 8.57 -6.97 2.93
N PHE A 37 8.27 -5.71 3.30
CA PHE A 37 7.54 -5.40 4.52
C PHE A 37 6.14 -6.04 4.54
N ILE A 38 5.38 -5.91 3.46
CA ILE A 38 4.02 -6.44 3.37
C ILE A 38 4.03 -7.98 3.44
N HIS A 39 4.86 -8.64 2.62
CA HIS A 39 4.93 -10.11 2.58
C HIS A 39 5.50 -10.73 3.87
N ALA A 40 6.33 -9.99 4.60
CA ALA A 40 6.84 -10.46 5.88
C ALA A 40 5.81 -10.34 7.02
N ASN A 41 4.80 -9.48 6.88
CA ASN A 41 3.85 -9.18 7.96
C ASN A 41 2.42 -9.64 7.67
N TYR A 42 2.01 -9.82 6.42
CA TYR A 42 0.62 -10.16 6.07
C TYR A 42 0.56 -11.27 5.02
N GLN A 43 -0.53 -12.04 4.99
CA GLN A 43 -0.77 -13.03 3.92
C GLN A 43 -1.27 -12.33 2.65
N ALA A 44 -0.48 -11.38 2.17
CA ALA A 44 -0.87 -10.48 1.11
C ALA A 44 -0.56 -11.04 -0.28
N GLU A 45 -1.50 -10.87 -1.19
CA GLU A 45 -1.35 -11.09 -2.62
C GLU A 45 -1.01 -9.77 -3.34
N GLU A 46 -0.19 -9.87 -4.38
CA GLU A 46 0.05 -8.77 -5.32
C GLU A 46 -0.82 -8.93 -6.56
N ARG A 47 -1.65 -7.93 -6.84
CA ARG A 47 -2.41 -7.83 -8.09
C ARG A 47 -1.79 -6.73 -8.95
N TRP A 48 -1.07 -7.15 -9.99
CA TRP A 48 -0.42 -6.26 -10.94
C TRP A 48 -1.34 -5.91 -12.10
N ARG A 49 -1.26 -4.65 -12.53
CA ARG A 49 -1.95 -4.17 -13.72
C ARG A 49 -1.07 -3.19 -14.48
N TYR A 50 -1.08 -3.32 -15.80
CA TYR A 50 -0.43 -2.37 -16.70
C TYR A 50 -1.47 -1.45 -17.36
N SER A 51 -1.09 -0.19 -17.58
CA SER A 51 -1.88 0.81 -18.29
C SER A 51 -1.04 1.40 -19.41
N ASP A 52 -1.37 1.02 -20.64
CA ASP A 52 -0.77 1.50 -21.89
C ASP A 52 -0.85 3.02 -22.05
N GLN A 53 -1.99 3.63 -21.72
CA GLN A 53 -2.18 5.09 -21.80
C GLN A 53 -1.25 5.85 -20.86
N ARG A 54 -0.93 5.26 -19.70
CA ARG A 54 -0.12 5.90 -18.65
C ARG A 54 1.34 5.49 -18.72
N ASP A 55 1.65 4.48 -19.54
CA ASP A 55 2.90 3.71 -19.54
C ASP A 55 3.35 3.43 -18.10
N ALA A 56 2.47 2.74 -17.36
CA ALA A 56 2.55 2.62 -15.92
C ALA A 56 2.08 1.26 -15.42
N PHE A 57 2.77 0.76 -14.40
CA PHE A 57 2.32 -0.38 -13.61
C PHE A 57 1.69 0.10 -12.31
N ASP A 58 0.61 -0.55 -11.90
CA ASP A 58 0.15 -0.46 -10.52
C ASP A 58 0.26 -1.86 -9.88
N CYS A 59 0.86 -1.93 -8.69
CA CYS A 59 0.86 -3.12 -7.83
C CYS A 59 -0.11 -2.86 -6.68
N LEU A 60 -1.15 -3.67 -6.57
CA LEU A 60 -2.12 -3.56 -5.49
C LEU A 60 -1.90 -4.70 -4.50
N PHE A 61 -1.83 -4.37 -3.21
CA PHE A 61 -1.65 -5.34 -2.13
C PHE A 61 -2.99 -5.64 -1.48
N PHE A 62 -3.36 -6.91 -1.42
CA PHE A 62 -4.63 -7.39 -0.87
C PHE A 62 -4.39 -8.53 0.10
N GLU A 63 -5.20 -8.61 1.15
CA GLU A 63 -5.42 -9.88 1.85
C GLU A 63 -6.88 -10.26 1.64
N ALA A 64 -7.11 -11.41 1.02
CA ALA A 64 -8.39 -11.78 0.42
C ALA A 64 -8.95 -10.63 -0.46
N GLU A 65 -10.06 -10.02 -0.07
CA GLU A 65 -10.71 -8.91 -0.81
C GLU A 65 -10.42 -7.53 -0.21
N LYS A 66 -9.64 -7.45 0.86
CA LYS A 66 -9.34 -6.19 1.56
C LYS A 66 -8.07 -5.58 0.98
N ARG A 67 -8.19 -4.40 0.37
CA ARG A 67 -7.03 -3.69 -0.17
C ARG A 67 -6.26 -2.94 0.93
N LEU A 68 -5.00 -3.29 1.11
CA LEU A 68 -4.11 -2.64 2.07
C LEU A 68 -3.58 -1.32 1.52
N CYS A 69 -2.88 -1.37 0.39
CA CYS A 69 -2.37 -0.19 -0.31
C CYS A 69 -2.11 -0.50 -1.79
N SER A 70 -1.67 0.51 -2.54
CA SER A 70 -1.24 0.30 -3.93
C SER A 70 0.00 1.13 -4.27
N ALA A 71 0.99 0.50 -4.89
CA ALA A 71 2.14 1.17 -5.47
C ALA A 71 1.83 1.52 -6.93
N HIS A 72 2.12 2.76 -7.33
CA HIS A 72 1.92 3.29 -8.68
C HIS A 72 3.30 3.62 -9.23
N LEU A 73 3.71 2.89 -10.25
CA LEU A 73 5.04 2.89 -10.83
C LEU A 73 4.98 3.55 -12.20
N ARG A 74 5.88 4.50 -12.43
CA ARG A 74 6.11 5.18 -13.70
C ARG A 74 7.60 5.39 -13.87
N GLU A 75 8.03 5.82 -15.06
CA GLU A 75 9.44 6.08 -15.31
C GLU A 75 10.05 7.02 -14.25
N GLY A 76 11.03 6.49 -13.51
CA GLY A 76 11.75 7.16 -12.43
C GLY A 76 10.90 7.58 -11.22
N LYS A 77 9.64 7.14 -11.13
CA LYS A 77 8.69 7.62 -10.11
C LYS A 77 7.92 6.47 -9.48
N LEU A 78 7.99 6.41 -8.15
CA LEU A 78 7.15 5.55 -7.32
C LEU A 78 6.24 6.42 -6.45
N SER A 79 5.00 5.99 -6.30
CA SER A 79 4.13 6.54 -5.26
C SER A 79 3.29 5.45 -4.62
N LEU A 80 3.08 5.54 -3.31
CA LEU A 80 2.19 4.67 -2.58
C LEU A 80 0.88 5.42 -2.31
N LEU A 81 -0.24 4.74 -2.57
CA LEU A 81 -1.57 5.21 -2.28
C LEU A 81 -2.17 4.36 -1.15
N LEU A 82 -2.48 5.01 -0.04
CA LEU A 82 -3.31 4.47 1.04
C LEU A 82 -4.70 5.11 0.98
N LEU A 83 -5.72 4.28 1.16
CA LEU A 83 -7.10 4.73 1.32
C LEU A 83 -7.52 4.55 2.76
N LEU A 84 -7.90 5.64 3.41
CA LEU A 84 -8.38 5.62 4.79
C LEU A 84 -9.87 5.95 4.85
N ASP A 85 -10.69 5.03 5.36
CA ASP A 85 -12.10 5.27 5.66
C ASP A 85 -12.29 6.17 6.90
N ALA A 86 -13.52 6.35 7.37
CA ALA A 86 -13.79 7.18 8.55
C ALA A 86 -13.07 6.66 9.82
N ARG A 87 -13.14 5.35 10.09
CA ARG A 87 -12.54 4.73 11.29
C ARG A 87 -11.01 4.79 11.24
N GLU A 88 -10.43 4.54 10.08
CA GLU A 88 -8.99 4.58 9.85
C GLU A 88 -8.42 6.00 9.96
N ARG A 89 -9.19 7.01 9.52
CA ARG A 89 -8.83 8.42 9.70
C ARG A 89 -8.84 8.84 11.16
N GLU A 90 -9.86 8.45 11.90
CA GLU A 90 -9.92 8.75 13.34
C GLU A 90 -8.74 8.12 14.09
N GLU A 91 -8.33 6.90 13.73
CA GLU A 91 -7.14 6.27 14.33
C GLU A 91 -5.85 7.00 13.95
N PHE A 92 -5.72 7.42 12.69
CA PHE A 92 -4.59 8.24 12.27
C PHE A 92 -4.50 9.54 13.09
N GLU A 93 -5.63 10.23 13.25
CA GLU A 93 -5.74 11.49 13.99
C GLU A 93 -5.49 11.32 15.50
N ARG A 94 -5.92 10.20 16.10
CA ARG A 94 -5.58 9.86 17.50
C ARG A 94 -4.08 9.66 17.71
N ASN A 95 -3.39 9.18 16.68
CA ASN A 95 -1.95 8.89 16.72
C ASN A 95 -1.12 9.97 16.02
N TRP A 96 -1.65 11.19 15.85
CA TRP A 96 -1.05 12.27 15.06
C TRP A 96 0.44 12.49 15.34
N GLU A 97 0.82 12.55 16.61
CA GLU A 97 2.20 12.81 17.07
C GLU A 97 3.20 11.68 16.75
N LYS A 98 2.72 10.48 16.33
CA LYS A 98 3.59 9.37 15.91
C LYS A 98 4.08 9.50 14.47
N PHE A 99 3.49 10.39 13.69
CA PHE A 99 3.81 10.59 12.28
C PHE A 99 4.62 11.86 12.06
N THR A 100 5.45 11.86 11.02
CA THR A 100 6.27 13.03 10.72
C THR A 100 5.45 14.20 10.17
N PRO A 101 6.01 15.42 10.18
CA PRO A 101 5.39 16.56 9.51
C PRO A 101 5.09 16.32 8.03
N ALA A 102 5.88 15.49 7.33
CA ALA A 102 5.65 15.16 5.93
C ALA A 102 4.36 14.33 5.77
N ALA A 103 4.16 13.31 6.61
CA ALA A 103 2.91 12.56 6.65
C ALA A 103 1.69 13.43 6.96
N HIS A 104 1.82 14.40 7.87
CA HIS A 104 0.74 15.35 8.16
C HIS A 104 0.36 16.20 6.94
N VAL A 105 1.35 16.65 6.16
CA VAL A 105 1.12 17.39 4.91
C VAL A 105 0.41 16.51 3.89
N HIS A 106 0.84 15.26 3.71
CA HIS A 106 0.15 14.30 2.83
C HIS A 106 -1.29 14.05 3.28
N TYR A 107 -1.53 13.84 4.58
CA TYR A 107 -2.87 13.63 5.13
C TYR A 107 -3.79 14.83 4.93
N ARG A 108 -3.31 16.06 5.21
CA ARG A 108 -4.11 17.29 5.07
C ARG A 108 -4.41 17.63 3.62
N SER A 109 -3.46 17.41 2.72
CA SER A 109 -3.61 17.71 1.29
C SER A 109 -4.41 16.65 0.52
N ALA A 110 -4.57 15.44 1.09
CA ALA A 110 -5.29 14.34 0.47
C ALA A 110 -6.79 14.64 0.27
N ALA A 111 -7.25 14.40 -0.95
CA ALA A 111 -8.66 14.46 -1.32
C ALA A 111 -9.49 13.39 -0.59
N ILE A 112 -10.78 13.69 -0.39
CA ILE A 112 -11.76 12.75 0.14
C ILE A 112 -12.81 12.51 -0.94
N PHE A 113 -13.04 11.24 -1.27
CA PHE A 113 -14.09 10.78 -2.19
C PHE A 113 -14.93 9.74 -1.48
N ASP A 114 -16.24 9.93 -1.47
CA ASP A 114 -17.21 9.03 -0.82
C ASP A 114 -16.81 8.64 0.62
N GLY A 115 -16.32 9.61 1.39
CA GLY A 115 -15.91 9.41 2.79
C GLY A 115 -14.53 8.77 3.00
N VAL A 116 -13.85 8.37 1.91
CA VAL A 116 -12.51 7.76 1.92
C VAL A 116 -11.46 8.81 1.54
N LYS A 117 -10.40 8.94 2.35
CA LYS A 117 -9.27 9.85 2.08
C LYS A 117 -8.17 9.13 1.32
N TRP A 118 -7.68 9.76 0.26
CA TRP A 118 -6.72 9.21 -0.69
C TRP A 118 -5.33 9.80 -0.44
N ILE A 119 -4.58 9.18 0.47
CA ILE A 119 -3.25 9.66 0.85
C ILE A 119 -2.23 9.10 -0.13
N LYS A 120 -1.63 9.99 -0.93
CA LYS A 120 -0.59 9.65 -1.89
C LYS A 120 0.76 10.17 -1.40
N THR A 121 1.69 9.27 -1.20
CA THR A 121 3.08 9.58 -0.83
C THR A 121 3.98 9.27 -2.01
N VAL A 122 4.81 10.23 -2.43
CA VAL A 122 5.82 10.00 -3.47
C VAL A 122 7.08 9.45 -2.81
N LEU A 123 7.68 8.42 -3.39
CA LEU A 123 8.87 7.76 -2.88
C LEU A 123 10.03 7.99 -3.85
N GLU A 124 10.83 9.00 -3.57
CA GLU A 124 12.09 9.26 -4.28
C GLU A 124 13.27 8.55 -3.60
N ASP A 125 13.09 8.13 -2.35
CA ASP A 125 14.01 7.34 -1.53
C ASP A 125 13.22 6.55 -0.47
N THR A 126 13.92 6.04 0.54
CA THR A 126 13.35 5.22 1.62
C THR A 126 12.88 6.03 2.84
N ALA A 127 13.10 7.35 2.91
CA ALA A 127 12.73 8.13 4.09
C ALA A 127 11.21 8.08 4.39
N PRO A 128 10.30 8.18 3.40
CA PRO A 128 8.86 8.08 3.67
C PRO A 128 8.39 6.75 4.26
N LEU A 129 9.23 5.71 4.25
CA LEU A 129 8.89 4.40 4.81
C LEU A 129 8.66 4.45 6.32
N GLU A 130 9.26 5.42 7.03
CA GLU A 130 9.07 5.62 8.46
C GLU A 130 7.61 5.89 8.84
N ASP A 131 6.87 6.58 7.96
CA ASP A 131 5.43 6.85 8.13
C ASP A 131 4.55 5.80 7.45
N ILE A 132 4.99 5.29 6.29
CA ILE A 132 4.22 4.32 5.52
C ILE A 132 4.00 3.03 6.32
N TYR A 133 5.04 2.47 6.94
CA TYR A 133 4.91 1.23 7.69
C TYR A 133 3.90 1.31 8.84
N PRO A 134 3.96 2.30 9.75
CA PRO A 134 2.96 2.42 10.81
C PRO A 134 1.55 2.71 10.26
N MET A 135 1.39 3.48 9.18
CA MET A 135 0.07 3.67 8.56
C MET A 135 -0.49 2.36 7.99
N VAL A 136 0.35 1.55 7.33
CA VAL A 136 -0.03 0.24 6.79
C VAL A 136 -0.43 -0.71 7.92
N ARG A 137 0.34 -0.77 9.02
CA ARG A 137 0.00 -1.57 10.21
C ARG A 137 -1.34 -1.18 10.81
N MET A 138 -1.52 0.11 11.08
CA MET A 138 -2.76 0.66 11.61
C MET A 138 -3.96 0.26 10.74
N LYS A 139 -3.83 0.39 9.42
CA LYS A 139 -4.88 0.01 8.48
C LYS A 139 -5.16 -1.50 8.53
N ALA A 140 -4.12 -2.34 8.49
CA ALA A 140 -4.22 -3.79 8.56
C ALA A 140 -4.93 -4.27 9.86
N GLU A 141 -4.53 -3.72 11.00
CA GLU A 141 -5.14 -4.01 12.31
C GLU A 141 -6.63 -3.66 12.34
N LEU A 142 -7.01 -2.47 11.84
CA LEU A 142 -8.41 -2.05 11.81
C LEU A 142 -9.27 -2.89 10.87
N MET A 143 -8.66 -3.40 9.80
CA MET A 143 -9.27 -4.34 8.86
C MET A 143 -9.33 -5.78 9.39
N GLY A 144 -8.67 -6.08 10.52
CA GLY A 144 -8.55 -7.44 11.05
C GLY A 144 -7.78 -8.35 10.11
N MET A 145 -6.62 -7.89 9.64
CA MET A 145 -5.63 -8.71 8.92
C MET A 145 -4.69 -9.34 9.94
N ASP A 146 -4.52 -10.67 9.88
CA ASP A 146 -3.72 -11.41 10.84
C ASP A 146 -2.24 -11.36 10.45
N PRO A 147 -1.32 -11.02 11.38
CA PRO A 147 0.09 -11.06 11.09
C PRO A 147 0.57 -12.47 10.72
N VAL A 148 1.50 -12.57 9.78
CA VAL A 148 2.16 -13.85 9.44
C VAL A 148 2.85 -14.41 10.71
N GLY A 149 2.28 -15.47 11.29
CA GLY A 149 2.87 -16.22 12.40
C GLY A 149 2.06 -16.31 13.71
N GLU A 150 0.90 -15.66 13.84
CA GLU A 150 0.10 -15.73 15.09
C GLU A 150 -0.68 -17.05 15.28
N ASP A 151 -0.80 -17.88 14.24
CA ASP A 151 -1.55 -19.16 14.29
C ASP A 151 -0.88 -20.29 15.09
N THR A 152 0.28 -20.07 15.72
CA THR A 152 1.04 -21.17 16.36
C THR A 152 0.89 -21.29 17.88
N ILE A 153 0.11 -20.44 18.57
CA ILE A 153 0.10 -20.44 20.06
C ILE A 153 -1.29 -20.68 20.70
N ARG A 154 -2.40 -20.67 19.96
CA ARG A 154 -3.75 -20.79 20.56
C ARG A 154 -4.37 -22.19 20.62
N GLY A 155 -3.57 -23.25 20.55
CA GLY A 155 -4.08 -24.63 20.62
C GLY A 155 -3.20 -25.54 21.46
N GLY A 156 -3.40 -25.57 22.77
CA GLY A 156 -2.74 -26.56 23.63
C GLY A 156 -2.71 -26.25 25.11
N ASP A 157 -3.84 -25.91 25.72
CA ASP A 157 -4.00 -26.10 27.17
C ASP A 157 -5.42 -26.61 27.46
N ASP A 158 -5.68 -27.85 27.03
CA ASP A 158 -6.77 -28.64 27.57
C ASP A 158 -6.22 -29.36 28.81
N GLY A 159 -6.58 -28.79 29.96
CA GLY A 159 -6.19 -29.23 31.29
C GLY A 159 -6.47 -30.71 31.53
N LYS A 160 -5.53 -31.33 32.22
CA LYS A 160 -5.57 -32.69 32.76
C LYS A 160 -6.31 -32.73 34.08
#